data_AF-A0A1T4ZC66-F1
#
_entry.id   AF-A0A1T4ZC66-F1
#
_cell.length_a   1.000
_cell.length_b   1.000
_cell.length_c   1.000
_cell.angle_alpha   90.00
_cell.angle_beta   90.00
_cell.angle_gamma   90.00
#
_symmetry.space_group_name_H-M   'P 1'
#
loop_
_entity.id
_entity.type
_entity.pdbx_description
1 polymer ?
#
loop_
_entity_poly.entity_id
_entity_poly.type
_entity_poly.pdbx_seq_one_letter_code
_entity_poly.pdbx_strand_id
1 'polypeptide(L)'
;MNRQLISLALATIFINSLAFVPSVYAQDGQDPKDRQCNDAQTLGSTSGGRYGPPWNQREIRIEMRMSRQCQANWVKADVPKGTLLYLQDENGKTYVQYQTQVSGWNYGDMMNYNMKFRACARLPEGRDVCTSFI
;
A
#
# COMPACT_ATOMS: atom_id res chain seq x y z
N MET A 1 -42.12 -26.65 54.50
CA MET A 1 -41.84 -25.20 54.48
C MET A 1 -40.34 -24.99 54.35
N ASN A 2 -39.95 -23.99 53.55
CA ASN A 2 -38.62 -23.38 53.42
C ASN A 2 -37.51 -24.17 52.74
N ARG A 3 -36.68 -23.59 51.86
CA ARG A 3 -36.77 -22.44 50.94
C ARG A 3 -35.49 -22.57 50.11
N GLN A 4 -35.60 -22.60 48.79
CA GLN A 4 -34.43 -22.63 47.90
C GLN A 4 -33.72 -21.28 47.93
N LEU A 5 -32.39 -21.30 48.03
CA LEU A 5 -31.53 -20.14 47.77
C LEU A 5 -30.68 -20.47 46.54
N ILE A 6 -31.13 -20.01 45.39
CA ILE A 6 -30.39 -20.00 44.13
C ILE A 6 -29.49 -18.76 44.17
N SER A 7 -28.19 -18.98 44.35
CA SER A 7 -27.19 -17.92 44.29
C SER A 7 -26.84 -17.68 42.82
N LEU A 8 -27.40 -16.62 42.22
CA LEU A 8 -26.96 -16.13 40.91
C LEU A 8 -25.63 -15.39 41.08
N ALA A 9 -24.53 -16.02 40.66
CA ALA A 9 -23.27 -15.33 40.42
C ALA A 9 -23.34 -14.67 39.02
N LEU A 10 -23.41 -13.35 38.99
CA LEU A 10 -23.28 -12.56 37.77
C LEU A 10 -21.82 -12.62 37.29
N ALA A 11 -21.56 -13.40 36.25
CA ALA A 11 -20.28 -13.35 35.53
C ALA A 11 -20.30 -12.17 34.55
N THR A 12 -19.64 -11.07 34.91
CA THR A 12 -19.36 -9.96 33.99
C THR A 12 -18.29 -10.39 33.00
N ILE A 13 -18.73 -10.80 31.81
CA ILE A 13 -17.85 -11.06 30.67
C ILE A 13 -17.35 -9.70 30.16
N PHE A 14 -16.09 -9.37 30.46
CA PHE A 14 -15.38 -8.30 29.77
C PHE A 14 -15.13 -8.75 28.33
N ILE A 15 -15.99 -8.27 27.43
CA ILE A 15 -15.78 -8.42 25.98
C ILE A 15 -14.66 -7.46 25.62
N ASN A 16 -13.42 -7.97 25.60
CA ASN A 16 -12.32 -7.26 24.96
C ASN A 16 -12.69 -7.17 23.47
N SER A 17 -13.13 -5.99 23.05
CA SER A 17 -13.28 -5.60 21.66
C SER A 17 -11.89 -5.56 21.01
N LEU A 18 -11.32 -6.73 20.73
CA LEU A 18 -10.23 -6.88 19.79
C LEU A 18 -10.81 -6.50 18.43
N ALA A 19 -10.72 -5.22 18.11
CA ALA A 19 -10.90 -4.73 16.75
C ALA A 19 -9.84 -5.43 15.90
N PHE A 20 -10.22 -6.57 15.33
CA PHE A 20 -9.54 -7.16 14.19
C PHE A 20 -9.64 -6.14 13.07
N VAL A 21 -8.66 -5.25 12.98
CA VAL A 21 -8.44 -4.51 11.75
C VAL A 21 -7.88 -5.55 10.78
N PRO A 22 -8.59 -5.94 9.72
CA PRO A 22 -8.02 -6.84 8.74
C PRO A 22 -6.81 -6.11 8.15
N SER A 23 -5.61 -6.55 8.53
CA SER A 23 -4.40 -6.13 7.83
C SER A 23 -4.60 -6.56 6.39
N VAL A 24 -4.79 -5.58 5.50
CA VAL A 24 -4.98 -5.85 4.08
C VAL A 24 -3.67 -6.46 3.58
N TYR A 25 -3.62 -7.79 3.53
CA TYR A 25 -2.48 -8.52 2.99
C TYR A 25 -2.33 -8.12 1.52
N ALA A 26 -1.19 -7.50 1.23
CA ALA A 26 -0.58 -7.33 -0.08
C ALA A 26 -0.98 -8.45 -1.07
N GLN A 27 -1.60 -8.09 -2.20
CA GLN A 27 -1.57 -8.96 -3.38
C GLN A 27 -1.12 -8.10 -4.55
N ASP A 28 -0.08 -8.59 -5.21
CA ASP A 28 0.62 -7.94 -6.30
C ASP A 28 -0.33 -7.50 -7.43
N GLY A 29 -0.15 -6.27 -7.93
CA GLY A 29 -0.64 -5.85 -9.24
C GLY A 29 -2.12 -5.44 -9.37
N GLN A 30 -2.87 -5.26 -8.27
CA GLN A 30 -4.24 -4.72 -8.32
C GLN A 30 -4.32 -3.29 -7.78
N ASP A 31 -5.20 -2.45 -8.36
CA ASP A 31 -5.47 -1.13 -7.80
C ASP A 31 -6.21 -1.33 -6.47
N PRO A 32 -5.80 -0.70 -5.35
CA PRO A 32 -6.53 -0.84 -4.10
C PRO A 32 -7.98 -0.34 -4.15
N LYS A 33 -8.37 0.45 -5.16
CA LYS A 33 -9.80 0.70 -5.44
C LYS A 33 -10.57 -0.59 -5.74
N ASP A 34 -9.94 -1.55 -6.41
CA ASP A 34 -10.50 -2.88 -6.67
C ASP A 34 -10.68 -3.68 -5.35
N ARG A 35 -10.03 -3.22 -4.27
CA ARG A 35 -10.14 -3.73 -2.90
C ARG A 35 -11.02 -2.87 -1.99
N GLN A 36 -11.89 -2.07 -2.59
CA GLN A 36 -12.84 -1.20 -1.87
C GLN A 36 -12.18 -0.07 -1.08
N CYS A 37 -10.90 0.24 -1.32
CA CYS A 37 -10.22 1.42 -0.76
C CYS A 37 -10.65 2.69 -1.53
N ASN A 38 -11.92 3.06 -1.40
CA ASN A 38 -12.57 4.07 -2.25
C ASN A 38 -12.08 5.50 -1.98
N ASP A 39 -11.49 5.74 -0.80
CA ASP A 39 -10.93 7.03 -0.37
C ASP A 39 -9.45 7.22 -0.78
N ALA A 40 -8.92 6.34 -1.65
CA ALA A 40 -7.54 6.40 -2.10
C ALA A 40 -7.18 7.75 -2.74
N GLN A 41 -6.19 8.43 -2.17
CA GLN A 41 -5.66 9.73 -2.64
C GLN A 41 -4.16 9.66 -2.96
N THR A 42 -3.71 10.55 -3.84
CA THR A 42 -2.27 10.73 -4.14
C THR A 42 -1.68 11.69 -3.13
N LEU A 43 -0.69 11.22 -2.38
CA LEU A 43 0.07 12.02 -1.43
C LEU A 43 1.24 12.76 -2.08
N GLY A 44 1.86 12.12 -3.08
CA GLY A 44 2.98 12.69 -3.81
C GLY A 44 3.12 12.04 -5.19
N SER A 45 3.70 12.77 -6.14
CA SER A 45 3.96 12.30 -7.50
C SER A 45 5.33 12.77 -7.96
N THR A 46 6.01 11.95 -8.75
CA THR A 46 7.27 12.31 -9.43
C THR A 46 7.28 11.75 -10.84
N SER A 47 8.19 12.26 -11.67
CA SER A 47 8.42 11.78 -13.04
C SER A 47 9.89 11.39 -13.25
N GLY A 48 10.10 10.35 -14.04
CA GLY A 48 11.42 9.71 -14.23
C GLY A 48 12.01 9.82 -15.64
N GLY A 49 11.42 10.64 -16.52
CA GLY A 49 11.75 10.68 -17.95
C GLY A 49 10.72 9.92 -18.78
N ARG A 50 11.12 9.34 -19.91
CA ARG A 50 10.21 8.65 -20.84
C ARG A 50 10.70 7.25 -21.16
N TYR A 51 9.76 6.36 -21.48
CA TYR A 51 10.03 4.99 -21.92
C TYR A 51 9.16 4.62 -23.14
N GLY A 52 9.57 3.57 -23.85
CA GLY A 52 8.90 3.12 -25.07
C GLY A 52 9.64 3.56 -26.36
N PRO A 53 9.15 3.10 -27.53
CA PRO A 53 9.78 3.43 -28.80
C PRO A 53 9.60 4.92 -29.15
N PRO A 54 10.45 5.49 -30.03
CA PRO A 54 10.41 6.91 -30.38
C PRO A 54 9.04 7.44 -30.85
N TRP A 55 8.23 6.59 -31.50
CA TRP A 55 6.90 6.93 -32.01
C TRP A 55 5.76 6.74 -31.00
N ASN A 56 6.03 6.22 -29.80
CA ASN A 56 5.04 6.02 -28.74
C ASN A 56 5.70 6.06 -27.36
N GLN A 57 6.28 7.21 -27.03
CA GLN A 57 6.90 7.43 -25.72
C GLN A 57 5.84 7.73 -24.65
N ARG A 58 6.00 7.12 -23.49
CA ARG A 58 5.21 7.38 -22.29
C ARG A 58 6.08 7.98 -21.21
N GLU A 59 5.52 8.89 -20.43
CA GLU A 59 6.21 9.44 -19.27
C GLU A 59 6.24 8.42 -18.14
N ILE A 60 7.42 8.24 -17.54
CA ILE A 60 7.56 7.50 -16.29
C ILE A 60 6.94 8.34 -15.20
N ARG A 61 5.91 7.82 -14.52
CA ARG A 61 5.23 8.51 -13.42
C ARG A 61 5.13 7.58 -12.22
N ILE A 62 5.49 8.08 -11.04
CA ILE A 62 5.40 7.34 -9.77
C ILE A 62 4.58 8.17 -8.81
N GLU A 63 3.58 7.54 -8.19
CA GLU A 63 2.69 8.13 -7.22
C GLU A 63 2.73 7.35 -5.91
N MET A 64 2.86 8.10 -4.81
CA MET A 64 2.59 7.61 -3.48
C MET A 64 1.10 7.78 -3.20
N ARG A 65 0.42 6.68 -2.87
CA ARG A 65 -1.02 6.66 -2.65
C ARG A 65 -1.32 6.23 -1.22
N MET A 66 -2.42 6.74 -0.65
CA MET A 66 -2.89 6.39 0.69
C MET A 66 -4.40 6.26 0.74
N SER A 67 -4.89 5.32 1.54
CA SER A 67 -6.29 5.17 1.92
C SER A 67 -6.38 5.10 3.44
N ARG A 68 -7.23 5.95 4.03
CA ARG A 68 -7.52 5.91 5.47
C ARG A 68 -8.44 4.74 5.79
N GLN A 69 -9.39 4.44 4.90
CA GLN A 69 -10.30 3.31 5.02
C GLN A 69 -9.55 1.98 5.11
N CYS A 70 -8.54 1.79 4.26
CA CYS A 70 -7.71 0.59 4.26
C CYS A 70 -6.46 0.70 5.15
N GLN A 71 -6.26 1.84 5.82
CA GLN A 71 -5.10 2.10 6.68
C GLN A 71 -3.78 1.71 6.00
N ALA A 72 -3.60 2.14 4.75
CA ALA A 72 -2.48 1.69 3.95
C ALA A 72 -1.98 2.72 2.95
N ASN A 73 -0.70 2.60 2.66
CA ASN A 73 0.06 3.31 1.66
C ASN A 73 0.56 2.35 0.58
N TRP A 74 0.66 2.79 -0.67
CA TRP A 74 1.20 1.97 -1.76
C TRP A 74 1.79 2.80 -2.90
N VAL A 75 2.53 2.13 -3.77
CA VAL A 75 3.10 2.70 -4.99
C VAL A 75 2.13 2.48 -6.14
N LYS A 76 1.85 3.53 -6.92
CA LYS A 76 1.23 3.43 -8.25
C LYS A 76 2.20 4.01 -9.27
N ALA A 77 2.53 3.28 -10.33
CA ALA A 77 3.53 3.75 -11.28
C ALA A 77 3.19 3.40 -12.73
N ASP A 78 3.37 4.34 -13.65
CA ASP A 78 3.38 4.12 -15.10
C ASP A 78 4.83 3.93 -15.56
N VAL A 79 5.25 2.69 -15.79
CA VAL A 79 6.66 2.30 -15.93
C VAL A 79 6.83 1.16 -16.95
N PRO A 80 8.04 0.96 -17.51
CA PRO A 80 8.31 -0.20 -18.36
C PRO A 80 8.23 -1.52 -17.56
N LYS A 81 7.99 -2.63 -18.28
CA LYS A 81 8.12 -3.99 -17.75
C LYS A 81 9.50 -4.22 -17.11
N GLY A 82 9.54 -4.98 -16.02
CA GLY A 82 10.76 -5.35 -15.30
C GLY A 82 11.20 -4.31 -14.27
N THR A 83 10.44 -3.23 -14.10
CA THR A 83 10.67 -2.22 -13.06
C THR A 83 10.34 -2.79 -11.69
N LEU A 84 11.19 -2.54 -10.69
CA LEU A 84 10.92 -2.91 -9.30
C LEU A 84 10.27 -1.73 -8.57
N LEU A 85 9.02 -1.89 -8.14
CA LEU A 85 8.30 -0.93 -7.32
C LEU A 85 8.50 -1.26 -5.85
N TYR A 86 8.77 -0.24 -5.03
CA TYR A 86 8.94 -0.42 -3.59
C TYR A 86 8.65 0.84 -2.78
N LEU A 87 8.30 0.64 -1.51
CA LEU A 87 8.25 1.71 -0.51
C LEU A 87 9.60 1.78 0.22
N GLN A 88 10.02 2.98 0.58
CA GLN A 88 11.24 3.18 1.38
C GLN A 88 10.97 4.15 2.53
N ASP A 89 11.43 3.80 3.73
CA ASP A 89 11.37 4.69 4.90
C ASP A 89 12.54 5.68 4.93
N GLU A 90 12.47 6.65 5.85
CA GLU A 90 13.51 7.68 6.02
C GLU A 90 14.89 7.11 6.40
N ASN A 91 14.95 5.88 6.93
CA ASN A 91 16.20 5.18 7.25
C ASN A 91 16.75 4.39 6.06
N GLY A 92 16.11 4.47 4.89
CA GLY A 92 16.52 3.79 3.67
C GLY A 92 16.09 2.32 3.61
N LYS A 93 15.36 1.80 4.61
CA LYS A 93 14.86 0.43 4.57
C LYS A 93 13.76 0.32 3.54
N THR A 94 13.91 -0.68 2.67
CA THR A 94 12.93 -0.97 1.63
C THR A 94 11.90 -1.94 2.16
N TYR A 95 10.66 -1.71 1.78
CA TYR A 95 9.52 -2.53 2.13
C TYR A 95 8.75 -2.78 0.86
N VAL A 96 8.19 -4.00 0.76
CA VAL A 96 7.27 -4.37 -0.31
C VAL A 96 7.93 -4.23 -1.69
N GLN A 97 8.24 -5.35 -2.34
CA GLN A 97 8.93 -5.32 -3.63
C GLN A 97 8.08 -6.04 -4.67
N TYR A 98 7.61 -5.29 -5.66
CA TYR A 98 6.85 -5.83 -6.78
C TYR A 98 7.59 -5.56 -8.09
N GLN A 99 7.91 -6.60 -8.84
CA GLN A 99 8.50 -6.45 -10.17
C GLN A 99 7.39 -6.45 -11.24
N THR A 100 7.31 -5.38 -12.03
CA THR A 100 6.26 -5.20 -13.03
C THR A 100 6.35 -6.25 -14.13
N GLN A 101 5.23 -6.91 -14.41
CA GLN A 101 5.14 -7.95 -15.45
C GLN A 101 4.79 -7.38 -16.83
N VAL A 102 4.25 -6.16 -16.87
CA VAL A 102 3.84 -5.45 -18.08
C VAL A 102 4.24 -3.97 -18.00
N SER A 103 4.40 -3.34 -19.17
CA SER A 103 4.60 -1.90 -19.26
C SER A 103 3.28 -1.16 -19.08
N GLY A 104 3.29 -0.02 -18.37
CA GLY A 104 2.12 0.79 -18.09
C GLY A 104 1.88 0.97 -16.61
N TRP A 105 0.62 1.25 -16.26
CA TRP A 105 0.19 1.40 -14.88
C TRP A 105 0.29 0.08 -14.12
N ASN A 106 1.03 0.11 -13.03
CA ASN A 106 1.28 -0.97 -12.11
C ASN A 106 1.12 -0.46 -10.68
N TYR A 107 0.88 -1.39 -9.77
CA TYR A 107 0.64 -1.12 -8.35
C TYR A 107 1.59 -2.00 -7.54
N GLY A 108 2.36 -1.39 -6.64
CA GLY A 108 3.12 -2.10 -5.61
C GLY A 108 2.25 -2.35 -4.39
N ASP A 109 2.67 -3.25 -3.50
CA ASP A 109 1.79 -3.65 -2.40
C ASP A 109 1.50 -2.53 -1.39
N MET A 110 0.46 -2.82 -0.61
CA MET A 110 -0.04 -2.00 0.48
C MET A 110 0.76 -2.26 1.75
N MET A 111 1.16 -1.19 2.44
CA MET A 111 1.79 -1.25 3.75
C MET A 111 1.19 -0.25 4.72
N ASN A 112 1.30 -0.53 6.02
CA ASN A 112 0.66 0.26 7.08
C ASN A 112 1.06 1.74 7.02
N TYR A 113 0.08 2.64 7.10
CA TYR A 113 0.24 4.08 6.84
C TYR A 113 0.95 4.88 7.93
N ASN A 114 1.18 4.33 9.12
CA ASN A 114 1.71 5.06 10.29
C ASN A 114 3.21 5.41 10.22
N MET A 115 3.86 5.15 9.10
CA MET A 115 5.28 5.43 8.89
C MET A 115 5.44 6.36 7.69
N LYS A 116 6.47 7.22 7.76
CA LYS A 116 6.82 8.08 6.65
C LYS A 116 7.50 7.29 5.54
N PHE A 117 6.98 7.41 4.34
CA PHE A 117 7.49 6.67 3.18
C PHE A 117 7.63 7.56 1.96
N ARG A 118 8.50 7.13 1.07
CA ARG A 118 8.46 7.52 -0.34
C ARG A 118 8.15 6.31 -1.21
N ALA A 119 7.46 6.55 -2.31
CA ALA A 119 7.26 5.58 -3.36
C ALA A 119 8.45 5.63 -4.33
N CYS A 120 9.03 4.48 -4.64
CA CYS A 120 10.18 4.36 -5.53
C CYS A 120 9.94 3.32 -6.64
N ALA A 121 10.61 3.54 -7.76
CA ALA A 121 10.71 2.62 -8.88
C ALA A 121 12.17 2.47 -9.31
N ARG A 122 12.71 1.25 -9.28
CA ARG A 122 13.99 0.91 -9.91
C ARG A 122 13.74 0.44 -11.32
N LEU A 123 14.13 1.25 -12.28
CA LEU A 123 13.96 0.96 -13.71
C LEU A 123 14.86 -0.21 -14.14
N PRO A 124 14.56 -0.87 -15.27
CA PRO A 124 15.36 -2.01 -15.76
C PRO A 124 16.85 -1.69 -15.96
N GLU A 125 17.18 -0.44 -16.27
CA GLU A 125 18.56 0.05 -16.37
C GLU A 125 19.26 0.29 -15.02
N GLY A 126 18.59 0.01 -13.89
CA GLY A 126 19.13 0.14 -12.54
C GLY A 126 18.96 1.52 -11.90
N ARG A 127 18.39 2.50 -12.62
CA ARG A 127 18.12 3.85 -12.10
C ARG A 127 16.90 3.87 -11.18
N ASP A 128 17.05 4.47 -10.00
CA ASP A 128 15.94 4.70 -9.06
C ASP A 128 15.25 6.05 -9.32
N VAL A 129 13.92 6.05 -9.29
CA VAL A 129 13.08 7.26 -9.34
C VAL A 129 12.10 7.22 -8.17
N CYS A 130 12.13 8.23 -7.30
CA CYS A 130 11.33 8.26 -6.08
C CYS A 130 10.56 9.56 -5.91
N THR A 131 9.40 9.49 -5.25
CA THR A 131 8.72 10.65 -4.70
C THR A 131 9.52 11.27 -3.55
N SER A 132 9.13 12.47 -3.12
CA SER A 132 9.51 12.95 -1.79
C SER A 132 8.95 12.03 -0.69
N PHE A 133 9.59 12.05 0.48
CA PHE A 133 9.01 11.44 1.68
C PHE A 133 7.73 12.19 2.08
N ILE A 134 6.71 11.43 2.46
CA ILE A 134 5.44 11.93 3.01
C ILE A 134 5.27 11.37 4.43
#